data_AF-A0A3R7I3Q8-F1
#
_entry.id   AF-A0A3R7I3Q8-F1
#
_cell.length_a   1.000
_cell.length_b   1.000
_cell.length_c   1.000
_cell.angle_alpha   90.00
_cell.angle_beta   90.00
_cell.angle_gamma   90.00
#
_symmetry.space_group_name_H-M   'P 1'
#
loop_
_entity.id
_entity.type
_entity.pdbx_description
1 polymer ?
#
loop_
_entity_poly.entity_id
_entity_poly.type
_entity_poly.pdbx_seq_one_letter_code
_entity_poly.pdbx_strand_id
1 'polypeptide(L)'
;MKVFSMANEEKRGLLETLRSTLGKRELFAVAFIVILATSVIYFQLGLRQPWVERRNIVGIIRVEGYIETRSIVTRCLRLINKAMMNDSVKAVVLVIDSAGGYADYVEEIYLDLLELKTKKPVVASVVTALSGGYYIAAAADYIYALPTSYVGNIGVIGRGPPVLIPSEQVLESGAYKATGFSRLMFPFNLSRALDNFVSAVETNRGERLKFSTTELKKAKIYLGVDAVNGGLVDSIGSLQKAISKAAEEAQLVRYQVVDLESSKSGLQTSWQTESNETFMEPSNVTLKVLDDLHPPPAVHYIYLSPQVINQGALPTRSAADGSTGNASVLVDFSHGNQISWWDLDNLIAELAKRNVTVSFLSQPYELESMLVDASCFIVASPTIGYTSEEIEAIKNFVEEGGLLLMFFDPAWEYIGTNGLSQGIIAPINSLAIRFGISFAKGYLYNEVENYGIYRNIYVKNFTEMPLTENVSSIVLFTATHIRSSAKAVAWTSNVTWSSVAEKTGTYAPIAFVERGNGIVVAFGDLTFLTEPYCYVEDNYRLLLNLVSFIATTKAAGEEERLSVQYEVAKPNIPVGTEKNYTEWVNGEEGWLRWFKVSETETRIEQPESTTHYYFNEDGSLKR
;
A
#
# COMPACT_ATOMS: atom_id res chain seq x y z
N MET A 1 -63.89 -43.46 -8.47
CA MET A 1 -65.20 -42.85 -8.12
C MET A 1 -66.38 -43.83 -8.00
N LYS A 2 -66.23 -45.14 -8.26
CA LYS A 2 -67.31 -46.15 -8.08
C LYS A 2 -67.31 -46.91 -6.73
N VAL A 3 -66.22 -46.87 -5.96
CA VAL A 3 -66.13 -47.56 -4.66
C VAL A 3 -66.71 -46.72 -3.50
N PHE A 4 -66.77 -45.39 -3.65
CA PHE A 4 -67.37 -44.50 -2.66
C PHE A 4 -68.91 -44.43 -2.70
N SER A 5 -69.54 -44.92 -3.79
CA SER A 5 -71.00 -44.92 -3.95
C SER A 5 -71.67 -46.09 -3.21
N MET A 6 -71.08 -47.30 -3.26
CA MET A 6 -71.68 -48.50 -2.65
C MET A 6 -71.65 -48.48 -1.10
N ALA A 7 -70.62 -47.89 -0.50
CA ALA A 7 -70.50 -47.78 0.96
C ALA A 7 -71.55 -46.83 1.60
N ASN A 8 -72.19 -45.97 0.80
CA ASN A 8 -73.17 -44.99 1.28
C ASN A 8 -74.60 -45.54 1.26
N GLU A 9 -74.92 -46.48 0.37
CA GLU A 9 -76.23 -47.15 0.32
C GLU A 9 -76.38 -48.19 1.44
N GLU A 10 -75.34 -49.00 1.72
CA GLU A 10 -75.36 -49.95 2.86
C GLU A 10 -75.48 -49.23 4.21
N LYS A 11 -74.80 -48.08 4.38
CA LYS A 11 -74.94 -47.26 5.60
C LYS A 11 -76.34 -46.69 5.79
N ARG A 12 -77.01 -46.30 4.69
CA ARG A 12 -78.40 -45.81 4.75
C ARG A 12 -79.37 -46.92 5.12
N GLY A 13 -79.21 -48.12 4.56
CA GLY A 13 -80.05 -49.28 4.89
C GLY A 13 -79.92 -49.70 6.36
N LEU A 14 -78.71 -49.66 6.93
CA LEU A 14 -78.46 -49.99 8.33
C LEU A 14 -79.02 -48.95 9.32
N LEU A 15 -78.98 -47.67 8.93
CA LEU A 15 -79.55 -46.57 9.72
C LEU A 15 -81.09 -46.57 9.72
N GLU A 16 -81.72 -47.01 8.63
CA GLU A 16 -83.19 -47.14 8.56
C GLU A 16 -83.70 -48.35 9.36
N THR A 17 -82.97 -49.47 9.35
CA THR A 17 -83.31 -50.66 10.17
C THR A 17 -83.13 -50.41 11.67
N LEU A 18 -82.10 -49.67 12.08
CA LEU A 18 -81.92 -49.24 13.47
C LEU A 18 -83.02 -48.27 13.93
N ARG A 19 -83.58 -47.45 13.03
CA ARG A 19 -84.67 -46.52 13.32
C ARG A 19 -86.04 -47.17 13.46
N SER A 20 -86.26 -48.32 12.81
CA SER A 20 -87.56 -49.03 12.83
C SER A 20 -87.69 -50.02 13.99
N THR A 21 -86.59 -50.39 14.65
CA THR A 21 -86.56 -51.41 15.71
C THR A 21 -86.29 -50.85 17.11
N LEU A 22 -85.71 -49.66 17.23
CA LEU A 22 -85.34 -49.04 18.51
C LEU A 22 -86.06 -47.69 18.67
N GLY A 23 -86.71 -47.49 19.81
CA GLY A 23 -87.29 -46.22 20.23
C GLY A 23 -86.20 -45.15 20.41
N LYS A 24 -86.60 -43.87 20.30
CA LYS A 24 -85.66 -42.72 20.35
C LYS A 24 -84.72 -42.76 21.57
N ARG A 25 -85.18 -43.29 22.72
CA ARG A 25 -84.37 -43.44 23.94
C ARG A 25 -83.27 -44.51 23.80
N GLU A 26 -83.55 -45.65 23.19
CA GLU A 26 -82.55 -46.69 22.98
C GLU A 26 -81.50 -46.28 21.94
N LEU A 27 -81.91 -45.54 20.90
CA LEU A 27 -80.99 -44.99 19.90
C LEU A 27 -79.99 -44.00 20.53
N PHE A 28 -80.46 -43.17 21.47
CA PHE A 28 -79.61 -42.27 22.26
C PHE A 28 -78.67 -43.05 23.18
N ALA A 29 -79.13 -44.14 23.82
CA ALA A 29 -78.29 -44.97 24.67
C ALA A 29 -77.17 -45.66 23.87
N VAL A 30 -77.48 -46.21 22.69
CA VAL A 30 -76.47 -46.83 21.81
C VAL A 30 -75.48 -45.79 21.30
N ALA A 31 -75.95 -44.62 20.87
CA ALA A 31 -75.06 -43.53 20.46
C ALA A 31 -74.16 -43.07 21.61
N PHE A 32 -74.70 -42.95 22.82
CA PHE A 32 -73.93 -42.58 24.01
C PHE A 32 -72.89 -43.64 24.37
N ILE A 33 -73.23 -44.93 24.32
CA ILE A 33 -72.29 -46.03 24.57
C ILE A 33 -71.20 -46.06 23.51
N VAL A 34 -71.52 -45.82 22.23
CA VAL A 34 -70.53 -45.73 21.16
C VAL A 34 -69.62 -44.53 21.35
N ILE A 35 -70.16 -43.36 21.74
CA ILE A 35 -69.36 -42.18 22.11
C ILE A 35 -68.47 -42.48 23.32
N LEU A 36 -68.97 -43.16 24.34
CA LEU A 36 -68.19 -43.50 25.54
C LEU A 36 -67.10 -44.53 25.23
N ALA A 37 -67.42 -45.56 24.44
CA ALA A 37 -66.46 -46.57 24.01
C ALA A 37 -65.39 -45.96 23.10
N THR A 38 -65.77 -45.11 22.14
CA THR A 38 -64.81 -44.39 21.30
C THR A 38 -63.99 -43.38 22.10
N SER A 39 -64.57 -42.71 23.08
CA SER A 39 -63.84 -41.79 23.97
C SER A 39 -62.88 -42.55 24.90
N VAL A 40 -63.25 -43.73 25.40
CA VAL A 40 -62.37 -44.61 26.18
C VAL A 40 -61.26 -45.18 25.31
N ILE A 41 -61.56 -45.60 24.07
CA ILE A 41 -60.53 -46.04 23.11
C ILE A 41 -59.60 -44.89 22.75
N TYR A 42 -60.14 -43.68 22.52
CA TYR A 42 -59.34 -42.48 22.25
C TYR A 42 -58.50 -42.07 23.48
N PHE A 43 -59.03 -42.23 24.69
CA PHE A 43 -58.32 -41.98 25.94
C PHE A 43 -57.23 -43.04 26.19
N GLN A 44 -57.49 -44.31 25.91
CA GLN A 44 -56.49 -45.38 26.02
C GLN A 44 -55.43 -45.33 24.91
N LEU A 45 -55.78 -44.88 23.70
CA LEU A 45 -54.83 -44.60 22.63
C LEU A 45 -54.06 -43.29 22.87
N GLY A 46 -54.70 -42.28 23.47
CA GLY A 46 -54.09 -41.00 23.86
C GLY A 46 -53.13 -41.12 25.04
N LEU A 47 -53.39 -42.04 25.98
CA LEU A 47 -52.47 -42.43 27.04
C LEU A 47 -51.33 -43.35 26.55
N ARG A 48 -51.41 -43.84 25.31
CA ARG A 48 -50.34 -44.53 24.57
C ARG A 48 -49.66 -43.60 23.55
N GLN A 49 -49.55 -42.31 23.85
CA GLN A 49 -48.42 -41.56 23.31
C GLN A 49 -47.16 -42.24 23.87
N PRO A 50 -46.32 -42.91 23.05
CA PRO A 50 -45.02 -43.33 23.56
C PRO A 50 -44.40 -42.06 24.12
N TRP A 51 -43.99 -42.09 25.38
CA TRP A 51 -43.19 -41.02 25.97
C TRP A 51 -42.08 -40.78 24.94
N VAL A 52 -42.14 -39.66 24.22
CA VAL A 52 -41.06 -39.26 23.33
C VAL A 52 -39.97 -38.90 24.32
N GLU A 53 -39.17 -39.91 24.68
CA GLU A 53 -38.00 -39.78 25.50
C GLU A 53 -37.22 -38.62 24.86
N ARG A 54 -37.20 -37.45 25.51
CA ARG A 54 -36.38 -36.33 25.06
C ARG A 54 -34.97 -36.86 25.08
N ARG A 55 -34.47 -37.31 23.93
CA ARG A 55 -33.21 -38.02 23.86
C ARG A 55 -32.14 -37.03 24.26
N ASN A 56 -31.43 -37.32 25.34
CA ASN A 56 -30.27 -36.54 25.73
C ASN A 56 -29.23 -36.64 24.61
N ILE A 57 -28.72 -35.50 24.17
CA ILE A 57 -27.80 -35.39 23.03
C ILE A 57 -26.45 -34.89 23.53
N VAL A 58 -25.39 -35.56 23.09
CA VAL A 58 -24.05 -34.99 23.01
C VAL A 58 -23.89 -34.42 21.60
N GLY A 59 -23.83 -33.09 21.50
CA GLY A 59 -23.74 -32.38 20.22
C GLY A 59 -22.29 -32.28 19.75
N ILE A 60 -22.00 -32.58 18.49
CA ILE A 60 -20.69 -32.33 17.89
C ILE A 60 -20.71 -31.01 17.12
N ILE A 61 -19.71 -30.16 17.35
CA ILE A 61 -19.41 -28.96 16.57
C ILE A 61 -18.00 -29.12 16.00
N ARG A 62 -17.85 -28.93 14.68
CA ARG A 62 -16.56 -29.08 13.98
C ARG A 62 -16.01 -27.74 13.55
N VAL A 63 -14.75 -27.46 13.87
CA VAL A 63 -14.00 -26.31 13.39
C VAL A 63 -12.79 -26.82 12.63
N GLU A 64 -12.88 -26.77 11.30
CA GLU A 64 -11.91 -27.36 10.37
C GLU A 64 -11.39 -26.26 9.43
N GLY A 65 -10.08 -26.25 9.16
CA GLY A 65 -9.41 -25.26 8.31
C GLY A 65 -9.11 -23.92 9.00
N TYR A 66 -8.80 -22.90 8.19
CA TYR A 66 -8.49 -21.55 8.66
C TYR A 66 -9.76 -20.76 8.99
N ILE A 67 -9.73 -19.99 10.08
CA ILE A 67 -10.81 -19.12 10.56
C ILE A 67 -10.60 -17.72 9.96
N GLU A 68 -10.68 -17.62 8.63
CA GLU A 68 -10.38 -16.38 7.88
C GLU A 68 -11.61 -15.78 7.20
N THR A 69 -12.76 -16.46 7.20
CA THR A 69 -13.97 -15.99 6.54
C THR A 69 -15.13 -15.81 7.52
N ARG A 70 -15.94 -14.78 7.29
CA ARG A 70 -17.11 -14.50 8.13
C ARG A 70 -18.14 -15.64 8.12
N SER A 71 -18.21 -16.42 7.05
CA SER A 71 -19.10 -17.58 6.93
C SER A 71 -18.74 -18.68 7.94
N ILE A 72 -17.45 -18.93 8.17
CA ILE A 72 -16.97 -19.88 9.19
C ILE A 72 -17.36 -19.42 10.58
N VAL A 73 -17.13 -18.15 10.90
CA VAL A 73 -17.52 -17.55 12.19
C VAL A 73 -19.02 -17.68 12.41
N THR A 74 -19.82 -17.20 11.46
CA THR A 74 -21.29 -17.25 11.53
C THR A 74 -21.81 -18.68 11.68
N ARG A 75 -21.19 -19.63 10.99
CA ARG A 75 -21.51 -21.07 11.13
C ARG A 75 -21.25 -21.55 12.55
N CYS A 76 -20.08 -21.25 13.11
CA CYS A 76 -19.71 -21.64 14.47
C CYS A 76 -20.67 -21.04 15.51
N LEU A 77 -20.89 -19.72 15.47
CA LEU A 77 -21.79 -19.03 16.39
C LEU A 77 -23.21 -19.57 16.31
N ARG A 78 -23.72 -19.86 15.10
CA ARG A 78 -25.05 -20.48 14.93
C ARG A 78 -25.13 -21.85 15.59
N LEU A 79 -24.09 -22.68 15.44
CA LEU A 79 -24.06 -24.02 16.04
C LEU A 79 -23.91 -23.96 17.57
N ILE A 80 -23.09 -23.05 18.08
CA ILE A 80 -22.93 -22.78 19.51
C ILE A 80 -24.26 -22.30 20.11
N ASN A 81 -24.93 -21.32 19.49
CA ASN A 81 -26.25 -20.85 19.89
C ASN A 81 -27.31 -21.96 19.84
N LYS A 82 -27.30 -22.78 18.78
CA LYS A 82 -28.19 -23.95 18.68
C LYS A 82 -27.93 -24.95 19.81
N ALA A 83 -26.67 -25.19 20.16
CA ALA A 83 -26.31 -26.04 21.27
C ALA A 83 -26.78 -25.45 22.61
N MET A 84 -26.61 -24.15 22.83
CA MET A 84 -27.06 -23.47 24.06
C MET A 84 -28.58 -23.53 24.23
N MET A 85 -29.35 -23.15 23.21
CA MET A 85 -30.81 -23.02 23.29
C MET A 85 -31.58 -24.34 23.25
N ASN A 86 -30.95 -25.43 22.80
CA ASN A 86 -31.62 -26.73 22.70
C ASN A 86 -31.46 -27.54 23.99
N ASP A 87 -32.53 -27.63 24.79
CA ASP A 87 -32.57 -28.39 26.05
C ASP A 87 -32.24 -29.88 25.91
N SER A 88 -32.42 -30.46 24.72
CA SER A 88 -32.05 -31.86 24.47
C SER A 88 -30.54 -32.04 24.35
N VAL A 89 -29.79 -31.01 23.95
CA VAL A 89 -28.33 -31.01 23.97
C VAL A 89 -27.87 -30.81 25.41
N LYS A 90 -27.18 -31.80 25.95
CA LYS A 90 -26.73 -31.84 27.36
C LYS A 90 -25.24 -31.59 27.52
N ALA A 91 -24.45 -31.90 26.50
CA ALA A 91 -23.03 -31.60 26.43
C ALA A 91 -22.60 -31.36 24.97
N VAL A 92 -21.45 -30.74 24.77
CA VAL A 92 -20.87 -30.47 23.45
C VAL A 92 -19.48 -31.05 23.34
N VAL A 93 -19.19 -31.68 22.21
CA VAL A 93 -17.84 -32.03 21.79
C VAL A 93 -17.40 -31.11 20.66
N LEU A 94 -16.34 -30.35 20.90
CA LEU A 94 -15.72 -29.46 19.92
C LEU A 94 -14.59 -30.21 19.20
N VAL A 95 -14.78 -30.56 17.93
CA VAL A 95 -13.75 -31.20 17.11
C VAL A 95 -12.95 -30.10 16.41
N ILE A 96 -11.64 -30.09 16.60
CA ILE A 96 -10.76 -29.02 16.11
C ILE A 96 -9.68 -29.61 15.21
N ASP A 97 -9.65 -29.14 13.97
CA ASP A 97 -8.59 -29.36 13.00
C ASP A 97 -8.27 -28.04 12.30
N SER A 98 -7.63 -27.13 13.03
CA SER A 98 -7.44 -25.74 12.60
C SER A 98 -6.03 -25.23 12.89
N ALA A 99 -5.47 -24.55 11.89
CA ALA A 99 -4.19 -23.86 11.99
C ALA A 99 -4.29 -22.43 12.57
N GLY A 100 -5.51 -21.93 12.82
CA GLY A 100 -5.75 -20.56 13.31
C GLY A 100 -6.57 -19.73 12.34
N GLY A 101 -6.45 -18.40 12.43
CA GLY A 101 -7.18 -17.44 11.59
C GLY A 101 -7.05 -16.01 12.09
N TYR A 102 -7.94 -15.12 11.67
CA TYR A 102 -7.95 -13.73 12.12
C TYR A 102 -8.32 -13.62 13.61
N ALA A 103 -7.58 -12.80 14.36
CA ALA A 103 -7.69 -12.74 15.82
C ALA A 103 -9.10 -12.35 16.29
N ASP A 104 -9.73 -11.39 15.64
CA ASP A 104 -11.10 -10.94 15.93
C ASP A 104 -12.14 -12.04 15.68
N TYR A 105 -12.02 -12.78 14.57
CA TYR A 105 -12.89 -13.91 14.25
C TYR A 105 -12.76 -15.06 15.25
N VAL A 106 -11.53 -15.33 15.68
CA VAL A 106 -11.23 -16.34 16.70
C VAL A 106 -11.79 -15.93 18.06
N GLU A 107 -11.59 -14.68 18.46
CA GLU A 107 -12.07 -14.14 19.74
C GLU A 107 -13.60 -14.17 19.85
N GLU A 108 -14.32 -13.89 18.76
CA GLU A 108 -15.79 -13.99 18.73
C GLU A 108 -16.27 -15.43 19.00
N ILE A 109 -15.65 -16.42 18.36
CA ILE A 109 -15.97 -17.85 18.60
C ILE A 109 -15.59 -18.25 20.04
N TYR A 110 -14.42 -17.82 20.50
CA TYR A 110 -13.92 -18.12 21.85
C TYR A 110 -14.87 -17.59 22.94
N LEU A 111 -15.35 -16.35 22.83
CA LEU A 111 -16.26 -15.75 23.80
C LEU A 111 -17.61 -16.50 23.85
N ASP A 112 -18.17 -16.89 22.70
CA ASP A 112 -19.40 -17.68 22.64
C ASP A 112 -19.21 -19.10 23.22
N LEU A 113 -18.02 -19.69 23.05
CA LEU A 113 -17.68 -20.98 23.67
C LEU A 113 -17.54 -20.87 25.18
N LEU A 114 -16.99 -19.77 25.71
CA LEU A 114 -16.96 -19.51 27.15
C LEU A 114 -18.38 -19.40 27.71
N GLU A 115 -19.29 -18.70 27.04
CA GLU A 115 -20.70 -18.62 27.45
C GLU A 115 -21.38 -19.99 27.41
N LEU A 116 -21.15 -20.79 26.36
CA LEU A 116 -21.67 -22.16 26.27
C LEU A 116 -21.17 -23.02 27.43
N LYS A 117 -19.88 -22.94 27.78
CA LYS A 117 -19.25 -23.68 28.87
C LYS A 117 -19.94 -23.46 30.22
N THR A 118 -20.44 -22.24 30.48
CA THR A 118 -21.18 -21.95 31.73
C THR A 118 -22.51 -22.71 31.83
N LYS A 119 -23.06 -23.17 30.70
CA LYS A 119 -24.38 -23.82 30.63
C LYS A 119 -24.28 -25.32 30.46
N LYS A 120 -23.29 -25.80 29.71
CA LYS A 120 -23.17 -27.20 29.29
C LYS A 120 -21.69 -27.60 29.23
N PRO A 121 -21.31 -28.81 29.64
CA PRO A 121 -19.95 -29.30 29.49
C PRO A 121 -19.49 -29.24 28.03
N VAL A 122 -18.28 -28.71 27.81
CA VAL A 122 -17.64 -28.62 26.51
C VAL A 122 -16.31 -29.37 26.54
N VAL A 123 -16.20 -30.44 25.74
CA VAL A 123 -14.98 -31.24 25.63
C VAL A 123 -14.38 -31.09 24.23
N ALA A 124 -13.11 -30.75 24.12
CA ALA A 124 -12.42 -30.65 22.84
C ALA A 124 -11.78 -31.99 22.42
N SER A 125 -11.88 -32.31 21.13
CA SER A 125 -11.17 -33.41 20.46
C SER A 125 -10.30 -32.82 19.35
N VAL A 126 -9.00 -32.76 19.59
CA VAL A 126 -8.03 -32.08 18.71
C VAL A 126 -7.36 -33.07 17.75
N VAL A 127 -7.46 -32.75 16.45
CA VAL A 127 -6.55 -33.27 15.41
C VAL A 127 -5.38 -32.29 15.27
N THR A 128 -5.68 -31.03 15.00
CA THR A 128 -4.74 -29.90 14.97
C THR A 128 -5.37 -28.71 15.70
N ALA A 129 -4.67 -28.10 16.63
CA ALA A 129 -5.11 -26.88 17.29
C ALA A 129 -3.91 -25.94 17.44
N LEU A 130 -3.69 -25.10 16.42
CA LEU A 130 -2.61 -24.12 16.39
C LEU A 130 -3.17 -22.69 16.39
N SER A 131 -2.44 -21.76 17.01
CA SER A 131 -2.81 -20.34 17.05
C SER A 131 -4.28 -20.16 17.44
N GLY A 132 -5.10 -19.50 16.62
CA GLY A 132 -6.53 -19.35 16.88
C GLY A 132 -7.31 -20.66 17.10
N GLY A 133 -6.88 -21.77 16.50
CA GLY A 133 -7.44 -23.11 16.76
C GLY A 133 -7.19 -23.57 18.20
N TYR A 134 -6.02 -23.26 18.77
CA TYR A 134 -5.76 -23.51 20.20
C TYR A 134 -6.47 -22.50 21.10
N TYR A 135 -6.61 -21.25 20.66
CA TYR A 135 -7.36 -20.23 21.40
C TYR A 135 -8.79 -20.72 21.69
N ILE A 136 -9.52 -21.19 20.67
CA ILE A 136 -10.86 -21.75 20.89
C ILE A 136 -10.84 -23.08 21.65
N ALA A 137 -9.81 -23.92 21.48
CA ALA A 137 -9.66 -25.16 22.24
C ALA A 137 -9.54 -24.90 23.75
N ALA A 138 -8.83 -23.84 24.12
CA ALA A 138 -8.64 -23.44 25.51
C ALA A 138 -9.96 -23.09 26.21
N ALA A 139 -11.02 -22.72 25.49
CA ALA A 139 -12.34 -22.48 26.09
C ALA A 139 -12.98 -23.76 26.67
N ALA A 140 -12.62 -24.96 26.19
CA ALA A 140 -13.20 -26.22 26.65
C ALA A 140 -12.90 -26.52 28.13
N ASP A 141 -13.74 -27.32 28.78
CA ASP A 141 -13.51 -27.87 30.12
C ASP A 141 -12.35 -28.87 30.12
N TYR A 142 -12.34 -29.74 29.10
CA TYR A 142 -11.37 -30.82 28.93
C TYR A 142 -10.94 -30.93 27.47
N ILE A 143 -9.65 -31.14 27.22
CA ILE A 143 -9.05 -31.23 25.89
C ILE A 143 -8.39 -32.61 25.71
N TYR A 144 -8.84 -33.37 24.72
CA TYR A 144 -8.13 -34.52 24.20
C TYR A 144 -7.38 -34.18 22.92
N ALA A 145 -6.20 -34.77 22.73
CA ALA A 145 -5.46 -34.73 21.47
C ALA A 145 -4.96 -36.13 21.07
N LEU A 146 -4.62 -36.32 19.80
CA LEU A 146 -3.90 -37.50 19.34
C LEU A 146 -2.41 -37.39 19.73
N PRO A 147 -1.66 -38.51 19.83
CA PRO A 147 -0.25 -38.46 20.21
C PRO A 147 0.60 -37.51 19.35
N THR A 148 0.32 -37.47 18.04
CA THR A 148 1.05 -36.69 17.03
C THR A 148 0.31 -35.44 16.57
N SER A 149 -0.77 -35.04 17.27
CA SER A 149 -1.46 -33.78 16.98
C SER A 149 -0.52 -32.60 17.14
N TYR A 150 -0.66 -31.59 16.29
CA TYR A 150 0.02 -30.31 16.49
C TYR A 150 -0.83 -29.40 17.36
N VAL A 151 -0.25 -28.96 18.49
CA VAL A 151 -0.91 -28.13 19.49
C VAL A 151 -0.04 -26.95 19.88
N GLY A 152 -0.65 -25.80 20.17
CA GLY A 152 0.05 -24.61 20.65
C GLY A 152 0.15 -23.54 19.57
N ASN A 153 1.36 -23.11 19.21
CA ASN A 153 1.59 -21.90 18.41
C ASN A 153 0.83 -20.70 19.00
N ILE A 154 0.99 -20.51 20.32
CA ILE A 154 0.38 -19.41 21.06
C ILE A 154 1.18 -18.15 20.73
N GLY A 155 0.73 -17.47 19.69
CA GLY A 155 1.44 -16.38 19.05
C GLY A 155 0.50 -15.57 18.18
N VAL A 156 0.92 -14.33 17.92
CA VAL A 156 0.23 -13.44 16.99
C VAL A 156 1.27 -12.94 15.99
N ILE A 157 0.89 -12.92 14.73
CA ILE A 157 1.66 -12.29 13.65
C ILE A 157 0.82 -11.15 13.08
N GLY A 158 1.48 -10.07 12.68
CA GLY A 158 0.80 -8.91 12.11
C GLY A 158 1.70 -8.20 11.11
N ARG A 159 1.09 -7.65 10.06
CA ARG A 159 1.78 -6.76 9.12
C ARG A 159 1.68 -5.33 9.63
N GLY A 160 2.82 -4.70 9.87
CA GLY A 160 2.87 -3.31 10.31
C GLY A 160 2.39 -2.33 9.24
N PRO A 161 1.99 -1.11 9.64
CA PRO A 161 1.55 -0.08 8.71
C PRO A 161 2.65 0.25 7.67
N PRO A 162 2.28 0.49 6.40
CA PRO A 162 3.23 0.93 5.39
C PRO A 162 3.71 2.37 5.67
N VAL A 163 4.82 2.76 5.05
CA VAL A 163 5.17 4.18 4.96
C VAL A 163 4.25 4.81 3.92
N LEU A 164 3.57 5.89 4.28
CA LEU A 164 2.66 6.61 3.40
C LEU A 164 3.44 7.60 2.52
N ILE A 165 3.21 7.53 1.22
CA ILE A 165 3.62 8.56 0.25
C ILE A 165 2.54 9.65 0.25
N PRO A 166 2.88 10.93 0.49
CA PRO A 166 1.89 12.00 0.52
C PRO A 166 1.37 12.33 -0.88
N SER A 167 0.19 12.93 -0.97
CA SER A 167 -0.38 13.45 -2.21
C SER A 167 -1.41 14.54 -1.91
N GLU A 168 -1.55 15.50 -2.82
CA GLU A 168 -2.64 16.48 -2.81
C GLU A 168 -3.88 16.01 -3.61
N GLN A 169 -3.83 14.82 -4.24
CA GLN A 169 -5.00 14.20 -4.87
C GLN A 169 -5.87 13.44 -3.86
N VAL A 170 -5.25 12.90 -2.80
CA VAL A 170 -5.91 12.14 -1.75
C VAL A 170 -5.58 12.77 -0.41
N LEU A 171 -6.57 13.37 0.24
CA LEU A 171 -6.41 14.05 1.54
C LEU A 171 -6.97 13.20 2.68
N GLU A 172 -6.10 12.86 3.63
CA GLU A 172 -6.44 12.15 4.85
C GLU A 172 -6.81 13.14 5.95
N SER A 173 -7.91 12.91 6.66
CA SER A 173 -8.33 13.79 7.75
C SER A 173 -7.43 13.73 9.00
N GLY A 174 -6.40 12.88 9.02
CA GLY A 174 -5.46 12.75 10.13
C GLY A 174 -4.34 11.75 9.82
N ALA A 175 -3.22 11.86 10.56
CA ALA A 175 -1.96 11.17 10.27
C ALA A 175 -2.05 9.63 10.20
N TYR A 176 -3.00 9.05 10.93
CA TYR A 176 -3.21 7.60 10.99
C TYR A 176 -4.43 7.11 10.19
N LYS A 177 -5.10 7.98 9.42
CA LYS A 177 -6.33 7.60 8.72
C LYS A 177 -6.10 6.52 7.65
N ALA A 178 -5.04 6.65 6.85
CA ALA A 178 -4.70 5.67 5.82
C ALA A 178 -3.94 4.46 6.37
N THR A 179 -3.14 4.65 7.43
CA THR A 179 -2.26 3.62 8.00
C THR A 179 -2.88 2.83 9.14
N GLY A 180 -3.93 3.35 9.77
CA GLY A 180 -4.66 2.77 10.91
C GLY A 180 -3.91 2.88 12.24
N PHE A 181 -2.60 2.66 12.24
CA PHE A 181 -1.76 2.69 13.43
C PHE A 181 -0.45 3.44 13.18
N SER A 182 0.15 3.90 14.27
CA SER A 182 1.56 4.26 14.30
C SER A 182 2.42 3.03 14.00
N ARG A 183 3.41 3.21 13.12
CA ARG A 183 4.40 2.18 12.80
C ARG A 183 5.34 1.95 13.98
N LEU A 184 5.72 3.01 14.68
CA LEU A 184 6.54 2.92 15.89
C LEU A 184 5.82 2.15 17.01
N MET A 185 4.51 2.35 17.15
CA MET A 185 3.70 1.73 18.20
C MET A 185 3.16 0.34 17.84
N PHE A 186 3.19 -0.04 16.56
CA PHE A 186 2.66 -1.33 16.10
C PHE A 186 3.21 -2.56 16.85
N PRO A 187 4.51 -2.67 17.20
CA PRO A 187 5.00 -3.79 18.01
C PRO A 187 4.30 -3.91 19.39
N PHE A 188 3.91 -2.79 20.00
CA PHE A 188 3.15 -2.79 21.26
C PHE A 188 1.68 -3.16 21.05
N ASN A 189 1.10 -2.89 19.88
CA ASN A 189 -0.23 -3.40 19.52
C ASN A 189 -0.20 -4.92 19.38
N LEU A 190 0.82 -5.46 18.70
CA LEU A 190 1.00 -6.90 18.56
C LEU A 190 1.28 -7.58 19.91
N SER A 191 2.09 -6.95 20.75
CA SER A 191 2.37 -7.44 22.11
C SER A 191 1.11 -7.52 22.96
N ARG A 192 0.22 -6.52 22.88
CA ARG A 192 -1.07 -6.54 23.58
C ARG A 192 -1.98 -7.68 23.11
N ALA A 193 -2.04 -7.93 21.80
CA ALA A 193 -2.80 -9.06 21.27
C ALA A 193 -2.22 -10.41 21.74
N LEU A 194 -0.89 -10.53 21.79
CA LEU A 194 -0.22 -11.71 22.35
C LEU A 194 -0.53 -11.90 23.83
N ASP A 195 -0.49 -10.82 24.62
CA ASP A 195 -0.78 -10.85 26.05
C ASP A 195 -2.22 -11.31 26.31
N ASN A 196 -3.19 -10.86 25.50
CA ASN A 196 -4.58 -11.33 25.59
C ASN A 196 -4.68 -12.85 25.33
N PHE A 197 -4.02 -13.35 24.29
CA PHE A 197 -4.03 -14.78 23.97
C PHE A 197 -3.36 -15.61 25.08
N VAL A 198 -2.19 -15.20 25.55
CA VAL A 198 -1.52 -15.89 26.66
C VAL A 198 -2.37 -15.87 27.92
N SER A 199 -2.99 -14.73 28.26
CA SER A 199 -3.90 -14.62 29.40
C SER A 199 -5.11 -15.55 29.27
N ALA A 200 -5.69 -15.70 28.06
CA ALA A 200 -6.79 -16.63 27.82
C ALA A 200 -6.37 -18.09 28.07
N VAL A 201 -5.17 -18.47 27.65
CA VAL A 201 -4.60 -19.81 27.90
C VAL A 201 -4.33 -20.01 29.39
N GLU A 202 -3.62 -19.09 30.04
CA GLU A 202 -3.29 -19.19 31.47
C GLU A 202 -4.56 -19.29 32.33
N THR A 203 -5.57 -18.46 32.03
CA THR A 203 -6.85 -18.46 32.75
C THR A 203 -7.58 -19.79 32.63
N ASN A 204 -7.70 -20.36 31.43
CA ASN A 204 -8.50 -21.58 31.24
C ASN A 204 -7.76 -22.87 31.57
N ARG A 205 -6.43 -22.89 31.40
CA ARG A 205 -5.63 -24.06 31.76
C ARG A 205 -5.36 -24.08 33.27
N GLY A 206 -5.18 -22.92 33.90
CA GLY A 206 -5.00 -22.77 35.35
C GLY A 206 -3.79 -23.55 35.84
N GLU A 207 -3.92 -24.19 37.02
CA GLU A 207 -2.85 -25.01 37.64
C GLU A 207 -2.37 -26.18 36.77
N ARG A 208 -3.15 -26.58 35.75
CA ARG A 208 -2.75 -27.65 34.82
C ARG A 208 -1.57 -27.22 33.95
N LEU A 209 -1.48 -25.93 33.64
CA LEU A 209 -0.46 -25.37 32.77
C LEU A 209 0.91 -25.38 33.45
N LYS A 210 1.90 -26.00 32.82
CA LYS A 210 3.27 -26.08 33.36
C LYS A 210 4.26 -25.23 32.59
N PHE A 211 3.92 -24.80 31.39
CA PHE A 211 4.72 -23.83 30.65
C PHE A 211 4.63 -22.47 31.34
N SER A 212 5.76 -21.80 31.47
CA SER A 212 5.77 -20.40 31.92
C SER A 212 5.25 -19.49 30.82
N THR A 213 4.76 -18.31 31.20
CA THR A 213 4.36 -17.22 30.28
C THR A 213 5.43 -16.97 29.21
N THR A 214 6.71 -16.95 29.62
CA THR A 214 7.85 -16.74 28.71
C THR A 214 8.01 -17.87 27.70
N GLU A 215 7.73 -19.13 28.09
CA GLU A 215 7.79 -20.25 27.16
C GLU A 215 6.60 -20.23 26.19
N LEU A 216 5.39 -19.90 26.67
CA LEU A 216 4.21 -19.75 25.82
C LEU A 216 4.41 -18.68 24.74
N LYS A 217 4.99 -17.52 25.11
CA LYS A 217 5.27 -16.41 24.20
C LYS A 217 6.28 -16.73 23.08
N LYS A 218 6.97 -17.89 23.14
CA LYS A 218 7.84 -18.36 22.03
C LYS A 218 7.04 -18.94 20.85
N ALA A 219 5.72 -19.09 20.98
CA ALA A 219 4.84 -19.59 19.92
C ALA A 219 5.28 -20.94 19.32
N LYS A 220 5.83 -21.84 20.14
CA LYS A 220 6.24 -23.16 19.67
C LYS A 220 5.04 -24.06 19.39
N ILE A 221 5.22 -24.96 18.42
CA ILE A 221 4.32 -26.09 18.20
C ILE A 221 4.81 -27.26 19.06
N TYR A 222 3.87 -27.94 19.70
CA TYR A 222 4.10 -29.13 20.51
C TYR A 222 3.32 -30.31 19.93
N LEU A 223 3.89 -31.51 19.99
CA LEU A 223 3.14 -32.73 19.72
C LEU A 223 2.13 -32.97 20.85
N GLY A 224 1.04 -33.68 20.58
CA GLY A 224 0.00 -33.93 21.57
C GLY A 224 0.53 -34.56 22.87
N VAL A 225 1.52 -35.45 22.78
CA VAL A 225 2.20 -36.03 23.96
C VAL A 225 2.91 -34.97 24.81
N ASP A 226 3.59 -34.02 24.18
CA ASP A 226 4.30 -32.93 24.86
C ASP A 226 3.33 -31.89 25.39
N ALA A 227 2.24 -31.64 24.66
CA ALA A 227 1.17 -30.74 25.05
C ALA A 227 0.45 -31.23 26.32
N VAL A 228 0.29 -32.55 26.49
CA VAL A 228 -0.19 -33.15 27.75
C VAL A 228 0.82 -32.96 28.87
N ASN A 229 2.10 -33.25 28.61
CA ASN A 229 3.15 -33.10 29.62
C ASN A 229 3.25 -31.66 30.14
N GLY A 230 3.12 -30.68 29.24
CA GLY A 230 3.15 -29.24 29.54
C GLY A 230 1.81 -28.62 29.94
N GLY A 231 0.71 -29.38 29.94
CA GLY A 231 -0.59 -28.93 30.43
C GLY A 231 -1.44 -28.12 29.46
N LEU A 232 -1.03 -28.03 28.18
CA LEU A 232 -1.85 -27.44 27.12
C LEU A 232 -3.04 -28.34 26.74
N VAL A 233 -2.91 -29.64 26.94
CA VAL A 233 -3.95 -30.65 26.70
C VAL A 233 -4.10 -31.48 27.98
N ASP A 234 -5.29 -32.00 28.25
CA ASP A 234 -5.54 -32.78 29.47
C ASP A 234 -5.14 -34.25 29.31
N SER A 235 -5.38 -34.85 28.14
CA SER A 235 -5.03 -36.26 27.90
C SER A 235 -4.93 -36.65 26.43
N ILE A 236 -4.30 -37.78 26.17
CA ILE A 236 -4.35 -38.43 24.86
C ILE A 236 -5.68 -39.18 24.68
N GLY A 237 -6.38 -38.89 23.59
CA GLY A 237 -7.68 -39.49 23.29
C GLY A 237 -8.17 -39.21 21.89
N SER A 238 -9.03 -40.11 21.41
CA SER A 238 -9.77 -39.94 20.17
C SER A 238 -11.11 -39.24 20.43
N LEU A 239 -11.83 -38.91 19.36
CA LEU A 239 -13.19 -38.38 19.42
C LEU A 239 -14.12 -39.20 20.34
N GLN A 240 -13.97 -40.53 20.36
CA GLN A 240 -14.80 -41.37 21.22
C GLN A 240 -14.54 -41.13 22.72
N LYS A 241 -13.29 -40.86 23.11
CA LYS A 241 -13.00 -40.47 24.49
C LYS A 241 -13.61 -39.12 24.84
N ALA A 242 -13.55 -38.16 23.92
CA ALA A 242 -14.16 -36.84 24.11
C ALA A 242 -15.68 -36.94 24.28
N ILE A 243 -16.35 -37.75 23.45
CA ILE A 243 -17.80 -38.03 23.57
C ILE A 243 -18.14 -38.66 24.92
N SER A 244 -17.40 -39.69 25.33
CA SER A 244 -17.65 -40.35 26.62
C SER A 244 -17.42 -39.40 27.79
N LYS A 245 -16.37 -38.56 27.73
CA LYS A 245 -16.07 -37.55 28.76
C LYS A 245 -17.15 -36.48 28.85
N ALA A 246 -17.64 -35.99 27.71
CA ALA A 246 -18.74 -35.02 27.66
C ALA A 246 -20.05 -35.62 28.25
N ALA A 247 -20.34 -36.89 27.94
CA ALA A 247 -21.48 -37.60 28.52
C ALA A 247 -21.33 -37.80 30.03
N GLU A 248 -20.12 -38.14 30.50
CA GLU A 248 -19.80 -38.30 31.92
C GLU A 248 -20.01 -36.99 32.69
N GLU A 249 -19.48 -35.87 32.19
CA GLU A 249 -19.62 -34.54 32.82
C GLU A 249 -21.08 -34.07 32.84
N ALA A 250 -21.89 -34.47 31.86
CA ALA A 250 -23.34 -34.24 31.84
C ALA A 250 -24.16 -35.34 32.54
N GLN A 251 -23.51 -36.30 33.20
CA GLN A 251 -24.15 -37.40 33.96
C GLN A 251 -25.12 -38.24 33.11
N LEU A 252 -24.76 -38.52 31.86
CA LEU A 252 -25.60 -39.24 30.90
C LEU A 252 -25.22 -40.73 30.83
N VAL A 253 -26.22 -41.60 31.04
CA VAL A 253 -26.06 -43.06 30.84
C VAL A 253 -26.57 -43.51 29.47
N ARG A 254 -27.63 -42.86 28.97
CA ARG A 254 -28.20 -43.09 27.63
C ARG A 254 -28.28 -41.75 26.91
N TYR A 255 -27.60 -41.67 25.78
CA TYR A 255 -27.55 -40.46 24.97
C TYR A 255 -27.40 -40.80 23.49
N GLN A 256 -27.68 -39.81 22.64
CA GLN A 256 -27.37 -39.84 21.22
C GLN A 256 -26.24 -38.87 20.93
N VAL A 257 -25.39 -39.23 19.98
CA VAL A 257 -24.38 -38.33 19.44
C VAL A 257 -24.94 -37.75 18.16
N VAL A 258 -25.02 -36.43 18.08
CA VAL A 258 -25.57 -35.74 16.91
C VAL A 258 -24.58 -34.69 16.44
N ASP A 259 -24.18 -34.79 15.18
CA ASP A 259 -23.47 -33.70 14.53
C ASP A 259 -24.44 -32.54 14.28
N LEU A 260 -24.21 -31.41 14.96
CA LEU A 260 -25.16 -30.31 14.99
C LEU A 260 -25.30 -29.59 13.65
N GLU A 261 -24.32 -29.75 12.76
CA GLU A 261 -24.33 -29.27 11.38
C GLU A 261 -25.31 -30.08 10.52
N SER A 262 -25.33 -31.39 10.69
CA SER A 262 -26.07 -32.34 9.84
C SER A 262 -27.61 -32.33 9.97
N SER A 263 -28.18 -31.58 10.93
CA SER A 263 -29.62 -31.69 11.26
C SER A 263 -30.60 -31.03 10.26
N LYS A 264 -30.15 -30.64 9.07
CA LYS A 264 -31.00 -30.33 7.91
C LYS A 264 -30.36 -30.82 6.61
N SER A 265 -30.37 -32.14 6.38
CA SER A 265 -30.25 -32.68 5.02
C SER A 265 -31.59 -32.52 4.32
N GLY A 266 -31.77 -31.36 3.69
CA GLY A 266 -32.87 -31.06 2.78
C GLY A 266 -32.31 -30.20 1.66
N LEU A 267 -31.82 -30.87 0.61
CA LEU A 267 -31.28 -30.35 -0.65
C LEU A 267 -30.34 -29.13 -0.52
N GLN A 268 -29.04 -29.40 -0.49
CA GLN A 268 -28.04 -28.43 -0.91
C GLN A 268 -27.43 -28.92 -2.22
N THR A 269 -27.91 -28.35 -3.32
CA THR A 269 -27.32 -28.50 -4.65
C THR A 269 -25.91 -27.93 -4.59
N SER A 270 -24.92 -28.80 -4.78
CA SER A 270 -23.51 -28.45 -4.89
C SER A 270 -23.26 -27.68 -6.18
N TRP A 271 -23.25 -26.35 -6.09
CA TRP A 271 -22.50 -25.52 -7.02
C TRP A 271 -21.16 -25.24 -6.36
N GLN A 272 -20.18 -26.11 -6.65
CA GLN A 272 -18.77 -25.76 -6.46
C GLN A 272 -18.42 -24.79 -7.58
N THR A 273 -18.39 -23.50 -7.26
CA THR A 273 -17.72 -22.53 -8.11
C THR A 273 -16.24 -22.60 -7.75
N GLU A 274 -15.46 -23.35 -8.54
CA GLU A 274 -14.00 -23.20 -8.56
C GLU A 274 -13.69 -21.80 -9.13
N SER A 275 -13.51 -20.81 -8.27
CA SER A 275 -12.86 -19.56 -8.66
C SER A 275 -11.35 -19.80 -8.67
N ASN A 276 -10.84 -20.35 -9.78
CA ASN A 276 -9.43 -20.20 -10.14
C ASN A 276 -9.21 -18.75 -10.52
N GLU A 277 -8.96 -17.88 -9.53
CA GLU A 277 -8.40 -16.55 -9.77
C GLU A 277 -6.95 -16.70 -10.25
N THR A 278 -6.81 -16.93 -11.55
CA THR A 278 -5.53 -16.74 -12.23
C THR A 278 -5.39 -15.23 -12.45
N PHE A 279 -4.53 -14.58 -11.67
CA PHE A 279 -4.14 -13.20 -11.95
C PHE A 279 -3.52 -13.15 -13.36
N MET A 280 -4.27 -12.65 -14.33
CA MET A 280 -3.75 -12.36 -15.67
C MET A 280 -2.90 -11.09 -15.61
N GLU A 281 -1.66 -11.19 -16.07
CA GLU A 281 -0.81 -10.05 -16.39
C GLU A 281 -1.56 -9.09 -17.34
N PRO A 282 -1.64 -7.77 -17.05
CA PRO A 282 -2.44 -6.80 -17.83
C PRO A 282 -2.07 -6.71 -19.31
N SER A 283 -0.89 -7.19 -19.69
CA SER A 283 -0.34 -7.14 -21.05
C SER A 283 -0.99 -8.13 -22.05
N ASN A 284 -1.82 -9.08 -21.59
CA ASN A 284 -2.35 -10.16 -22.44
C ASN A 284 -3.88 -10.18 -22.62
N VAL A 285 -4.59 -9.12 -22.22
CA VAL A 285 -6.05 -9.04 -22.43
C VAL A 285 -6.33 -8.57 -23.85
N THR A 286 -6.84 -9.48 -24.70
CA THR A 286 -7.32 -9.15 -26.06
C THR A 286 -8.84 -9.22 -26.12
N LEU A 287 -9.46 -8.50 -27.06
CA LEU A 287 -10.92 -8.51 -27.24
C LEU A 287 -11.48 -9.93 -27.45
N LYS A 288 -10.73 -10.79 -28.14
CA LYS A 288 -11.11 -12.20 -28.35
C LYS A 288 -11.22 -12.99 -27.05
N VAL A 289 -10.32 -12.75 -26.08
CA VAL A 289 -10.39 -13.39 -24.75
C VAL A 289 -11.63 -12.93 -23.99
N LEU A 290 -12.00 -11.65 -24.13
CA LEU A 290 -13.20 -11.10 -23.49
C LEU A 290 -14.49 -11.63 -24.12
N ASP A 291 -14.52 -11.77 -25.44
CA ASP A 291 -15.66 -12.32 -26.20
C ASP A 291 -15.87 -13.82 -25.89
N ASP A 292 -14.80 -14.58 -25.71
CA ASP A 292 -14.86 -16.01 -25.35
C ASP A 292 -15.36 -16.21 -23.91
N LEU A 293 -14.99 -15.30 -22.98
CA LEU A 293 -15.47 -15.31 -21.60
C LEU A 293 -16.92 -14.80 -21.47
N HIS A 294 -17.30 -13.83 -22.29
CA HIS A 294 -18.61 -13.18 -22.27
C HIS A 294 -19.14 -12.96 -23.70
N PRO A 295 -19.76 -13.98 -24.32
CA PRO A 295 -20.24 -13.87 -25.70
C PRO A 295 -21.37 -12.82 -25.83
N PRO A 296 -21.43 -12.09 -26.96
CA PRO A 296 -22.37 -10.97 -27.13
C PRO A 296 -23.85 -11.34 -26.97
N PRO A 297 -24.70 -10.38 -26.51
CA PRO A 297 -24.35 -8.98 -26.22
C PRO A 297 -23.73 -8.79 -24.83
N ALA A 298 -22.50 -8.31 -24.79
CA ALA A 298 -21.76 -7.95 -23.57
C ALA A 298 -21.23 -6.52 -23.70
N VAL A 299 -21.18 -5.79 -22.57
CA VAL A 299 -20.57 -4.46 -22.48
C VAL A 299 -19.37 -4.56 -21.56
N HIS A 300 -18.18 -4.25 -22.10
CA HIS A 300 -16.93 -4.26 -21.33
C HIS A 300 -16.57 -2.85 -20.89
N TYR A 301 -16.32 -2.67 -19.60
CA TYR A 301 -15.79 -1.41 -19.05
C TYR A 301 -14.29 -1.60 -18.80
N ILE A 302 -13.46 -1.05 -19.68
CA ILE A 302 -12.00 -1.11 -19.52
C ILE A 302 -11.57 0.15 -18.76
N TYR A 303 -11.17 -0.02 -17.51
CA TYR A 303 -10.62 1.06 -16.71
C TYR A 303 -9.11 1.14 -16.96
N LEU A 304 -8.68 2.13 -17.74
CA LEU A 304 -7.27 2.46 -17.89
C LEU A 304 -6.83 3.32 -16.70
N SER A 305 -5.80 2.89 -15.98
CA SER A 305 -5.24 3.72 -14.90
C SER A 305 -4.62 5.00 -15.50
N PRO A 306 -4.65 6.14 -14.80
CA PRO A 306 -4.10 7.42 -15.29
C PRO A 306 -2.61 7.35 -15.69
N GLN A 307 -1.89 6.32 -15.22
CA GLN A 307 -0.47 6.12 -15.47
C GLN A 307 -0.15 5.82 -16.95
N VAL A 308 -1.15 5.44 -17.77
CA VAL A 308 -0.94 5.08 -19.18
C VAL A 308 -0.97 6.30 -20.13
N ILE A 309 -1.30 7.50 -19.64
CA ILE A 309 -1.49 8.69 -20.49
C ILE A 309 -0.24 9.60 -20.57
N ASN A 310 0.85 9.32 -19.86
CA ASN A 310 2.05 10.18 -19.83
C ASN A 310 3.19 9.75 -20.76
N GLN A 311 2.88 9.46 -22.03
CA GLN A 311 3.91 9.38 -23.09
C GLN A 311 3.46 10.11 -24.35
N GLY A 312 3.19 11.40 -24.21
CA GLY A 312 3.26 12.34 -25.34
C GLY A 312 4.66 12.91 -25.40
N ALA A 313 5.45 12.56 -26.42
CA ALA A 313 6.70 13.25 -26.69
C ALA A 313 6.41 14.76 -26.89
N LEU A 314 6.97 15.59 -26.01
CA LEU A 314 6.93 17.04 -26.18
C LEU A 314 7.74 17.43 -27.41
N PRO A 315 7.29 18.41 -28.22
CA PRO A 315 8.06 18.87 -29.36
C PRO A 315 9.32 19.59 -28.87
N THR A 316 10.48 19.02 -29.21
CA THR A 316 11.79 19.67 -29.13
C THR A 316 11.77 20.88 -30.06
N ARG A 317 11.61 22.08 -29.48
CA ARG A 317 11.91 23.30 -30.23
C ARG A 317 13.42 23.48 -30.21
N SER A 318 14.04 23.21 -31.35
CA SER A 318 15.44 23.56 -31.65
C SER A 318 15.71 25.01 -31.23
N ALA A 319 16.86 25.20 -30.58
CA ALA A 319 17.42 26.48 -30.19
C ALA A 319 17.26 27.51 -31.32
N ALA A 320 16.46 28.55 -31.05
CA ALA A 320 16.46 29.75 -31.86
C ALA A 320 17.61 30.63 -31.35
N ASP A 321 18.68 30.62 -32.14
CA ASP A 321 19.53 31.74 -32.54
C ASP A 321 19.79 32.86 -31.51
N GLY A 322 21.06 32.95 -31.09
CA GLY A 322 21.77 34.18 -30.72
C GLY A 322 21.10 35.12 -29.71
N SER A 323 21.45 34.98 -28.43
CA SER A 323 21.46 36.14 -27.53
C SER A 323 22.70 36.15 -26.64
N THR A 324 23.50 37.17 -26.89
CA THR A 324 24.62 37.66 -26.08
C THR A 324 24.28 37.78 -24.59
N GLY A 325 25.07 37.14 -23.72
CA GLY A 325 25.38 37.60 -22.36
C GLY A 325 24.30 37.57 -21.27
N ASN A 326 23.22 36.78 -21.38
CA ASN A 326 22.21 36.66 -20.32
C ASN A 326 22.25 35.29 -19.62
N ALA A 327 21.90 35.27 -18.33
CA ALA A 327 21.74 34.05 -17.55
C ALA A 327 20.82 33.03 -18.25
N SER A 328 21.17 31.77 -18.12
CA SER A 328 20.53 30.61 -18.76
C SER A 328 20.29 29.51 -17.72
N VAL A 329 19.13 28.88 -17.79
CA VAL A 329 18.70 27.80 -16.89
C VAL A 329 18.64 26.50 -17.66
N LEU A 330 19.31 25.47 -17.16
CA LEU A 330 19.22 24.10 -17.64
C LEU A 330 18.38 23.27 -16.68
N VAL A 331 17.33 22.63 -17.18
CA VAL A 331 16.46 21.75 -16.39
C VAL A 331 16.71 20.29 -16.80
N ASP A 332 17.00 19.42 -15.85
CA ASP A 332 17.24 18.01 -16.13
C ASP A 332 15.96 17.23 -16.36
N PHE A 333 15.76 16.71 -17.56
CA PHE A 333 14.70 15.76 -17.90
C PHE A 333 15.23 14.34 -18.17
N SER A 334 16.55 14.17 -18.28
CA SER A 334 17.20 12.94 -18.72
C SER A 334 17.30 11.88 -17.62
N HIS A 335 17.25 12.27 -16.35
CA HIS A 335 17.33 11.36 -15.18
C HIS A 335 15.96 11.01 -14.57
N GLY A 336 14.90 11.11 -15.37
CA GLY A 336 13.53 10.82 -14.93
C GLY A 336 13.08 11.72 -13.79
N ASN A 337 13.55 12.98 -13.79
CA ASN A 337 13.11 14.04 -12.90
C ASN A 337 11.60 14.22 -13.03
N GLN A 338 10.90 14.25 -11.89
CA GLN A 338 9.45 14.39 -11.82
C GLN A 338 9.06 15.87 -11.84
N ILE A 339 9.38 16.53 -12.95
CA ILE A 339 9.05 17.93 -13.22
C ILE A 339 8.68 18.08 -14.69
N SER A 340 7.69 18.92 -14.96
CA SER A 340 7.24 19.20 -16.33
C SER A 340 7.27 20.69 -16.63
N TRP A 341 7.06 21.03 -17.91
CA TRP A 341 6.88 22.41 -18.33
C TRP A 341 5.69 23.07 -17.63
N TRP A 342 4.63 22.31 -17.36
CA TRP A 342 3.45 22.78 -16.64
C TRP A 342 3.76 23.14 -15.19
N ASP A 343 4.56 22.33 -14.50
CA ASP A 343 4.95 22.60 -13.12
C ASP A 343 5.84 23.85 -12.99
N LEU A 344 6.61 24.15 -14.05
CA LEU A 344 7.52 25.27 -14.13
C LEU A 344 6.93 26.51 -14.81
N ASP A 345 5.68 26.49 -15.27
CA ASP A 345 5.10 27.55 -16.12
C ASP A 345 5.28 28.95 -15.50
N ASN A 346 4.93 29.09 -14.22
CA ASN A 346 5.11 30.34 -13.48
C ASN A 346 6.58 30.77 -13.34
N LEU A 347 7.48 29.83 -13.06
CA LEU A 347 8.91 30.11 -12.95
C LEU A 347 9.46 30.58 -14.30
N ILE A 348 9.14 29.87 -15.38
CA ILE A 348 9.57 30.16 -16.75
C ILE A 348 9.03 31.51 -17.19
N ALA A 349 7.75 31.80 -16.93
CA ALA A 349 7.14 33.09 -17.27
C ALA A 349 7.84 34.27 -16.58
N GLU A 350 8.20 34.12 -15.30
CA GLU A 350 8.90 35.16 -14.55
C GLU A 350 10.38 35.32 -14.93
N LEU A 351 11.05 34.22 -15.31
CA LEU A 351 12.40 34.24 -15.88
C LEU A 351 12.43 34.92 -17.25
N ALA A 352 11.45 34.62 -18.11
CA ALA A 352 11.34 35.22 -19.44
C ALA A 352 11.17 36.75 -19.36
N LYS A 353 10.44 37.28 -18.37
CA LYS A 353 10.34 38.72 -18.10
C LYS A 353 11.67 39.40 -17.79
N ARG A 354 12.69 38.62 -17.41
CA ARG A 354 14.06 39.07 -17.09
C ARG A 354 15.07 38.66 -18.16
N ASN A 355 14.60 38.25 -19.35
CA ASN A 355 15.42 37.77 -20.47
C ASN A 355 16.32 36.58 -20.13
N VAL A 356 15.90 35.74 -19.19
CA VAL A 356 16.57 34.48 -18.84
C VAL A 356 15.99 33.37 -19.70
N THR A 357 16.86 32.59 -20.35
CA THR A 357 16.46 31.46 -21.19
C THR A 357 16.37 30.18 -20.37
N VAL A 358 15.44 29.29 -20.73
CA VAL A 358 15.27 27.99 -20.07
C VAL A 358 15.38 26.89 -21.13
N SER A 359 16.33 25.98 -20.91
CA SER A 359 16.65 24.84 -21.76
C SER A 359 16.43 23.54 -20.99
N PHE A 360 16.14 22.45 -21.71
CA PHE A 360 15.82 21.16 -21.12
C PHE A 360 16.81 20.10 -21.59
N LEU A 361 17.52 19.48 -20.64
CA LEU A 361 18.42 18.37 -20.91
C LEU A 361 17.58 17.10 -21.11
N SER A 362 17.50 16.62 -22.35
CA SER A 362 16.73 15.42 -22.68
C SER A 362 17.59 14.15 -22.73
N GLN A 363 18.89 14.29 -22.92
CA GLN A 363 19.82 13.18 -23.10
C GLN A 363 20.99 13.30 -22.11
N PRO A 364 21.28 12.27 -21.29
CA PRO A 364 22.29 12.40 -20.23
C PRO A 364 23.69 12.74 -20.76
N TYR A 365 24.05 12.24 -21.95
CA TYR A 365 25.36 12.47 -22.55
C TYR A 365 25.61 13.93 -23.00
N GLU A 366 24.57 14.78 -23.02
CA GLU A 366 24.68 16.22 -23.34
C GLU A 366 24.89 17.08 -22.08
N LEU A 367 24.85 16.48 -20.88
CA LEU A 367 24.89 17.23 -19.61
C LEU A 367 26.13 18.12 -19.53
N GLU A 368 27.31 17.56 -19.72
CA GLU A 368 28.57 18.28 -19.54
C GLU A 368 28.69 19.46 -20.51
N SER A 369 28.34 19.27 -21.79
CA SER A 369 28.42 20.34 -22.78
C SER A 369 27.38 21.43 -22.54
N MET A 370 26.18 21.09 -22.09
CA MET A 370 25.12 22.06 -21.79
C MET A 370 25.35 22.82 -20.48
N LEU A 371 26.06 22.24 -19.51
CA LEU A 371 26.41 22.93 -18.27
C LEU A 371 27.38 24.11 -18.49
N VAL A 372 28.23 24.04 -19.52
CA VAL A 372 29.19 25.12 -19.87
C VAL A 372 28.50 26.45 -20.16
N ASP A 373 27.35 26.40 -20.83
CA ASP A 373 26.59 27.59 -21.20
C ASP A 373 25.48 27.92 -20.19
N ALA A 374 25.36 27.14 -19.11
CA ALA A 374 24.35 27.32 -18.07
C ALA A 374 24.85 28.26 -16.96
N SER A 375 23.93 29.03 -16.37
CA SER A 375 24.15 29.74 -15.09
C SER A 375 23.45 29.06 -13.92
N CYS A 376 22.39 28.30 -14.20
CA CYS A 376 21.62 27.56 -13.22
C CYS A 376 21.30 26.16 -13.75
N PHE A 377 21.43 25.15 -12.91
CA PHE A 377 21.02 23.77 -13.18
C PHE A 377 19.92 23.35 -12.20
N ILE A 378 18.82 22.80 -12.71
CA ILE A 378 17.66 22.37 -11.91
C ILE A 378 17.53 20.85 -11.96
N VAL A 379 17.52 20.24 -10.78
CA VAL A 379 17.24 18.82 -10.54
C VAL A 379 15.99 18.73 -9.66
N ALA A 380 15.02 17.91 -10.04
CA ALA A 380 13.73 17.81 -9.37
C ALA A 380 13.24 16.36 -9.27
N SER A 381 13.36 15.78 -8.08
CA SER A 381 12.92 14.41 -7.77
C SER A 381 13.30 13.37 -8.85
N PRO A 382 14.61 13.22 -9.19
CA PRO A 382 15.07 12.23 -10.15
C PRO A 382 14.70 10.81 -9.70
N THR A 383 14.29 9.99 -10.66
CA THR A 383 14.01 8.55 -10.46
C THR A 383 15.21 7.67 -10.83
N ILE A 384 16.20 8.24 -11.50
CA ILE A 384 17.44 7.58 -11.90
C ILE A 384 18.60 8.33 -11.23
N GLY A 385 19.57 7.57 -10.70
CA GLY A 385 20.78 8.16 -10.11
C GLY A 385 21.77 8.60 -11.18
N TYR A 386 22.51 9.66 -10.89
CA TYR A 386 23.60 10.15 -11.73
C TYR A 386 24.84 9.25 -11.62
N THR A 387 25.55 9.11 -12.74
CA THR A 387 26.87 8.45 -12.84
C THR A 387 27.95 9.29 -12.13
N SER A 388 29.14 8.70 -11.93
CA SER A 388 30.23 9.40 -11.24
C SER A 388 30.73 10.59 -12.06
N GLU A 389 30.75 10.44 -13.39
CA GLU A 389 31.18 11.44 -14.35
C GLU A 389 30.21 12.63 -14.38
N GLU A 390 28.91 12.36 -14.45
CA GLU A 390 27.86 13.39 -14.39
C GLU A 390 27.89 14.13 -13.04
N ILE A 391 28.07 13.42 -11.93
CA ILE A 391 28.21 14.02 -10.60
C ILE A 391 29.41 14.98 -10.57
N GLU A 392 30.54 14.59 -11.16
CA GLU A 392 31.73 15.44 -11.18
C GLU A 392 31.54 16.69 -12.06
N ALA A 393 30.89 16.55 -13.21
CA ALA A 393 30.53 17.68 -14.06
C ALA A 393 29.63 18.69 -13.32
N ILE A 394 28.61 18.20 -12.60
CA ILE A 394 27.73 19.06 -11.79
C ILE A 394 28.49 19.72 -10.63
N LYS A 395 29.45 19.01 -10.00
CA LYS A 395 30.30 19.59 -8.96
C LYS A 395 31.16 20.72 -9.51
N ASN A 396 31.82 20.51 -10.64
CA ASN A 396 32.66 21.54 -11.28
C ASN A 396 31.82 22.76 -11.65
N PHE A 397 30.65 22.56 -12.25
CA PHE A 397 29.70 23.63 -12.56
C PHE A 397 29.38 24.50 -11.34
N VAL A 398 29.10 23.89 -10.17
CA VAL A 398 28.84 24.64 -8.93
C VAL A 398 30.12 25.33 -8.44
N GLU A 399 31.26 24.65 -8.43
CA GLU A 399 32.51 25.24 -7.93
C GLU A 399 32.96 26.46 -8.75
N GLU A 400 32.65 26.49 -10.05
CA GLU A 400 32.94 27.57 -11.00
C GLU A 400 31.95 28.75 -10.93
N GLY A 401 30.96 28.72 -10.03
CA GLY A 401 30.01 29.83 -9.82
C GLY A 401 28.56 29.52 -10.18
N GLY A 402 28.28 28.32 -10.70
CA GLY A 402 26.93 27.90 -11.06
C GLY A 402 25.97 27.78 -9.87
N LEU A 403 24.68 28.01 -10.15
CA LEU A 403 23.60 27.77 -9.20
C LEU A 403 22.98 26.38 -9.41
N LEU A 404 23.04 25.51 -8.42
CA LEU A 404 22.32 24.24 -8.43
C LEU A 404 21.03 24.34 -7.59
N LEU A 405 19.88 24.18 -8.23
CA LEU A 405 18.59 24.08 -7.56
C LEU A 405 18.18 22.61 -7.49
N MET A 406 17.89 22.14 -6.27
CA MET A 406 17.46 20.77 -6.01
C MET A 406 16.08 20.77 -5.38
N PHE A 407 15.07 20.30 -6.10
CA PHE A 407 13.73 20.09 -5.57
C PHE A 407 13.54 18.61 -5.27
N PHE A 408 13.01 18.30 -4.10
CA PHE A 408 12.60 16.94 -3.77
C PHE A 408 11.22 16.96 -3.17
N ASP A 409 10.31 16.28 -3.84
CA ASP A 409 8.94 16.13 -3.40
C ASP A 409 8.70 14.68 -2.96
N PRO A 410 8.45 14.40 -1.67
CA PRO A 410 8.10 13.07 -1.21
C PRO A 410 6.88 12.46 -1.90
N ALA A 411 6.00 13.22 -2.58
CA ALA A 411 4.93 12.65 -3.39
C ALA A 411 5.46 11.86 -4.61
N TRP A 412 6.66 12.20 -5.07
CA TRP A 412 7.37 11.55 -6.16
C TRP A 412 8.41 10.54 -5.68
N GLU A 413 8.39 10.19 -4.39
CA GLU A 413 9.41 9.33 -3.81
C GLU A 413 9.37 7.92 -4.44
N TYR A 414 10.51 7.50 -5.00
CA TYR A 414 10.59 6.30 -5.82
C TYR A 414 10.56 5.02 -4.96
N ILE A 415 9.65 4.12 -5.32
CA ILE A 415 9.60 2.76 -4.80
C ILE A 415 10.35 1.86 -5.79
N GLY A 416 11.36 1.13 -5.31
CA GLY A 416 12.16 0.22 -6.15
C GLY A 416 11.33 -0.81 -6.92
N THR A 417 11.96 -1.48 -7.89
CA THR A 417 11.31 -2.43 -8.83
C THR A 417 10.61 -3.62 -8.18
N ASN A 418 10.88 -3.93 -6.90
CA ASN A 418 10.18 -4.97 -6.13
C ASN A 418 9.11 -4.38 -5.17
N GLY A 419 8.66 -3.14 -5.39
CA GLY A 419 7.67 -2.48 -4.54
C GLY A 419 8.20 -2.10 -3.15
N LEU A 420 7.29 -1.92 -2.18
CA LEU A 420 7.59 -1.55 -0.78
C LEU A 420 8.55 -2.54 -0.06
N SER A 421 8.88 -3.68 -0.66
CA SER A 421 9.78 -4.70 -0.11
C SER A 421 11.28 -4.31 -0.16
N GLN A 422 11.70 -3.50 -1.14
CA GLN A 422 13.07 -2.95 -1.23
C GLN A 422 13.19 -1.57 -0.54
N GLY A 423 12.11 -1.12 0.08
CA GLY A 423 12.03 0.18 0.73
C GLY A 423 11.97 1.35 -0.26
N ILE A 424 11.95 2.53 0.32
CA ILE A 424 11.86 3.81 -0.40
C ILE A 424 13.28 4.31 -0.72
N ILE A 425 13.51 4.68 -1.99
CA ILE A 425 14.79 5.14 -2.52
C ILE A 425 14.62 6.58 -3.01
N ALA A 426 15.55 7.45 -2.66
CA ALA A 426 15.60 8.83 -3.14
C ALA A 426 16.86 9.01 -3.99
N PRO A 427 16.82 8.77 -5.32
CA PRO A 427 17.98 8.90 -6.20
C PRO A 427 18.64 10.28 -6.11
N ILE A 428 17.88 11.33 -5.80
CA ILE A 428 18.41 12.68 -5.58
C ILE A 428 19.53 12.73 -4.54
N ASN A 429 19.50 11.86 -3.53
CA ASN A 429 20.53 11.81 -2.50
C ASN A 429 21.87 11.26 -3.00
N SER A 430 21.92 10.57 -4.15
CA SER A 430 23.20 10.19 -4.78
C SER A 430 24.01 11.42 -5.18
N LEU A 431 23.33 12.50 -5.59
CA LEU A 431 23.91 13.79 -5.93
C LEU A 431 24.00 14.71 -4.69
N ALA A 432 22.91 14.90 -3.94
CA ALA A 432 22.82 15.89 -2.86
C ALA A 432 23.91 15.71 -1.78
N ILE A 433 24.25 14.45 -1.45
CA ILE A 433 25.23 14.13 -0.41
C ILE A 433 26.62 14.69 -0.76
N ARG A 434 26.95 14.82 -2.05
CA ARG A 434 28.22 15.41 -2.50
C ARG A 434 28.37 16.88 -2.10
N PHE A 435 27.25 17.57 -1.93
CA PHE A 435 27.21 18.96 -1.48
C PHE A 435 27.04 19.09 0.04
N GLY A 436 26.91 17.98 0.79
CA GLY A 436 26.65 17.99 2.24
C GLY A 436 25.17 18.15 2.58
N ILE A 437 24.29 17.79 1.65
CA ILE A 437 22.83 17.83 1.78
C ILE A 437 22.28 16.41 1.68
N SER A 438 21.24 16.09 2.46
CA SER A 438 20.43 14.90 2.21
C SER A 438 18.96 15.19 2.50
N PHE A 439 18.09 14.81 1.58
CA PHE A 439 16.65 14.85 1.73
C PHE A 439 16.20 13.68 2.58
N ALA A 440 15.42 13.96 3.63
CA ALA A 440 14.90 12.92 4.49
C ALA A 440 13.74 12.17 3.84
N LYS A 441 13.59 10.89 4.21
CA LYS A 441 12.50 10.04 3.74
C LYS A 441 11.16 10.44 4.36
N GLY A 442 10.09 10.27 3.59
CA GLY A 442 8.74 10.61 3.99
C GLY A 442 8.50 12.11 4.08
N TYR A 443 7.44 12.50 4.78
CA TYR A 443 6.92 13.86 4.75
C TYR A 443 6.84 14.49 6.15
N LEU A 444 6.73 15.81 6.17
CA LEU A 444 6.46 16.61 7.34
C LEU A 444 4.96 16.88 7.44
N TYR A 445 4.44 16.93 8.67
CA TYR A 445 3.06 17.34 8.91
C TYR A 445 2.94 18.08 10.24
N ASN A 446 1.90 18.86 10.42
CA ASN A 446 1.61 19.60 11.64
C ASN A 446 0.12 19.50 11.97
N GLU A 447 -0.22 18.91 13.12
CA GLU A 447 -1.62 18.75 13.51
C GLU A 447 -2.24 20.02 14.11
N VAL A 448 -1.41 21.03 14.43
CA VAL A 448 -1.84 22.26 15.11
C VAL A 448 -1.78 23.47 14.16
N GLU A 449 -0.64 23.67 13.51
CA GLU A 449 -0.39 24.82 12.61
C GLU A 449 -0.29 24.32 11.16
N ASN A 450 -1.44 24.12 10.53
CA ASN A 450 -1.54 23.68 9.14
C ASN A 450 -2.56 24.48 8.32
N TYR A 451 -2.39 24.44 7.00
CA TYR A 451 -3.30 25.00 6.03
C TYR A 451 -4.36 23.95 5.65
N GLY A 452 -5.46 23.93 6.40
CA GLY A 452 -6.64 23.10 6.13
C GLY A 452 -6.49 21.61 6.49
N ILE A 453 -5.41 20.96 6.07
CA ILE A 453 -5.11 19.56 6.37
C ILE A 453 -3.72 19.43 7.00
N TYR A 454 -3.56 18.48 7.92
CA TYR A 454 -2.36 18.33 8.74
C TYR A 454 -1.03 18.27 7.96
N ARG A 455 -1.02 17.82 6.69
CA ARG A 455 0.20 17.76 5.87
C ARG A 455 0.68 19.11 5.32
N ASN A 456 -0.23 20.06 5.18
CA ASN A 456 0.08 21.34 4.54
C ASN A 456 0.64 22.26 5.61
N ILE A 457 1.96 22.30 5.73
CA ILE A 457 2.65 22.93 6.86
C ILE A 457 2.94 24.39 6.60
N TYR A 458 2.76 25.21 7.63
CA TYR A 458 3.30 26.57 7.64
C TYR A 458 4.80 26.57 7.96
N VAL A 459 5.54 27.43 7.26
CA VAL A 459 6.93 27.76 7.55
C VAL A 459 7.03 29.27 7.72
N LYS A 460 7.44 29.71 8.90
CA LYS A 460 7.37 31.13 9.34
C LYS A 460 8.70 31.67 9.88
N ASN A 461 9.72 30.83 9.96
CA ASN A 461 11.03 31.21 10.47
C ASN A 461 12.04 31.11 9.34
N PHE A 462 12.67 32.23 9.01
CA PHE A 462 13.57 32.35 7.87
C PHE A 462 14.88 33.03 8.29
N THR A 463 15.98 32.57 7.71
CA THR A 463 17.23 33.31 7.71
C THR A 463 17.07 34.53 6.80
N GLU A 464 17.50 35.72 7.22
CA GLU A 464 17.51 36.90 6.35
C GLU A 464 18.54 36.72 5.21
N MET A 465 18.04 36.62 3.98
CA MET A 465 18.85 36.53 2.76
C MET A 465 18.02 36.92 1.53
N PRO A 466 18.64 37.19 0.36
CA PRO A 466 17.89 37.58 -0.84
C PRO A 466 16.75 36.61 -1.21
N LEU A 467 16.94 35.30 -1.00
CA LEU A 467 15.92 34.30 -1.28
C LEU A 467 14.64 34.45 -0.42
N THR A 468 14.78 34.92 0.82
CA THR A 468 13.70 35.01 1.82
C THR A 468 13.28 36.46 2.10
N GLU A 469 13.75 37.41 1.30
CA GLU A 469 13.44 38.83 1.47
C GLU A 469 11.93 39.08 1.35
N ASN A 470 11.35 39.76 2.33
CA ASN A 470 9.90 40.03 2.42
C ASN A 470 9.02 38.77 2.40
N VAL A 471 9.55 37.61 2.83
CA VAL A 471 8.78 36.38 3.04
C VAL A 471 8.49 36.25 4.54
N SER A 472 7.21 36.36 4.92
CA SER A 472 6.76 36.26 6.31
C SER A 472 6.25 34.86 6.64
N SER A 473 5.56 34.21 5.70
CA SER A 473 5.03 32.87 5.86
C SER A 473 4.87 32.19 4.50
N ILE A 474 5.24 30.92 4.42
CA ILE A 474 4.96 30.07 3.24
C ILE A 474 4.19 28.83 3.67
N VAL A 475 3.51 28.18 2.73
CA VAL A 475 2.87 26.87 2.92
C VAL A 475 3.49 25.87 1.97
N LEU A 476 3.89 24.72 2.52
CA LEU A 476 4.37 23.58 1.74
C LEU A 476 3.40 22.40 1.91
N PHE A 477 3.10 21.69 0.83
CA PHE A 477 1.97 20.74 0.79
C PHE A 477 2.43 19.29 0.88
N THR A 478 3.52 18.96 0.20
CA THR A 478 4.14 17.65 0.22
C THR A 478 5.59 17.81 0.64
N ALA A 479 5.82 18.43 1.80
CA ALA A 479 7.17 18.76 2.24
C ALA A 479 7.89 17.61 2.92
N THR A 480 9.20 17.52 2.74
CA THR A 480 10.13 16.83 3.64
C THR A 480 11.12 17.81 4.26
N HIS A 481 11.95 17.30 5.17
CA HIS A 481 13.08 18.05 5.71
C HIS A 481 14.38 17.66 5.05
N ILE A 482 15.30 18.62 5.06
CA ILE A 482 16.65 18.51 4.56
C ILE A 482 17.59 18.45 5.76
N ARG A 483 18.45 17.44 5.76
CA ARG A 483 19.57 17.35 6.69
C ARG A 483 20.78 17.91 5.97
N SER A 484 21.36 18.97 6.49
CA SER A 484 22.54 19.60 5.93
C SER A 484 23.55 19.88 7.03
N SER A 485 24.84 19.85 6.67
CA SER A 485 25.91 20.41 7.50
C SER A 485 26.00 21.94 7.41
N ALA A 486 25.25 22.58 6.50
CA ALA A 486 25.26 24.01 6.25
C ALA A 486 24.07 24.75 6.88
N LYS A 487 23.93 26.05 6.56
CA LYS A 487 22.88 26.91 7.09
C LYS A 487 21.52 26.53 6.51
N ALA A 488 20.58 26.16 7.36
CA ALA A 488 19.17 26.08 6.96
C ALA A 488 18.63 27.49 6.67
N VAL A 489 17.76 27.59 5.67
CA VAL A 489 17.18 28.86 5.21
C VAL A 489 15.84 29.11 5.86
N ALA A 490 15.07 28.05 6.05
CA ALA A 490 13.74 28.11 6.62
C ALA A 490 13.55 26.98 7.62
N TRP A 491 12.71 27.20 8.64
CA TRP A 491 12.39 26.20 9.66
C TRP A 491 10.90 26.13 9.95
N THR A 492 10.43 24.90 10.12
CA THR A 492 9.08 24.62 10.61
C THR A 492 8.96 24.94 12.11
N SER A 493 7.74 25.02 12.61
CA SER A 493 7.48 25.06 14.06
C SER A 493 8.07 23.83 14.78
N ASN A 494 8.25 23.91 16.10
CA ASN A 494 8.73 22.77 16.91
C ASN A 494 7.67 21.67 17.14
N VAL A 495 6.41 21.93 16.78
CA VAL A 495 5.30 20.96 16.84
C VAL A 495 5.05 20.26 15.50
N THR A 496 5.87 20.55 14.49
CA THR A 496 5.86 19.80 13.23
C THR A 496 6.44 18.41 13.44
N TRP A 497 5.82 17.41 12.84
CA TRP A 497 6.17 16.01 12.89
C TRP A 497 6.91 15.55 11.64
N SER A 498 7.88 14.66 11.80
CA SER A 498 8.36 13.80 10.72
C SER A 498 7.55 12.49 10.68
N SER A 499 6.97 12.15 9.53
CA SER A 499 6.11 10.96 9.39
C SER A 499 6.86 9.63 9.55
N VAL A 500 8.12 9.57 9.14
CA VAL A 500 8.96 8.38 9.28
C VAL A 500 9.52 8.25 10.70
N ALA A 501 9.93 9.37 11.30
CA ALA A 501 10.51 9.35 12.65
C ALA A 501 9.43 9.30 13.75
N GLU A 502 8.18 9.63 13.42
CA GLU A 502 7.07 9.83 14.37
C GLU A 502 7.49 10.68 15.57
N LYS A 503 8.12 11.82 15.27
CA LYS A 503 8.68 12.73 16.27
C LYS A 503 8.41 14.18 15.88
N THR A 504 8.08 14.99 16.88
CA THR A 504 8.00 16.45 16.76
C THR A 504 9.38 17.09 16.79
N GLY A 505 9.54 18.17 16.04
CA GLY A 505 10.74 18.99 16.09
C GLY A 505 10.69 20.14 15.11
N THR A 506 11.74 20.94 15.15
CA THR A 506 12.00 21.99 14.17
C THR A 506 12.78 21.37 13.02
N TYR A 507 12.20 21.41 11.83
CA TYR A 507 12.75 20.80 10.63
C TYR A 507 13.06 21.87 9.59
N ALA A 508 14.11 21.69 8.80
CA ALA A 508 14.49 22.62 7.74
C ALA A 508 14.02 22.11 6.38
N PRO A 509 12.94 22.66 5.79
CA PRO A 509 12.49 22.26 4.46
C PRO A 509 13.27 22.96 3.33
N ILE A 510 14.04 24.01 3.64
CA ILE A 510 14.88 24.73 2.67
C ILE A 510 16.29 24.84 3.23
N ALA A 511 17.29 24.44 2.44
CA ALA A 511 18.70 24.49 2.81
C ALA A 511 19.52 25.23 1.74
N PHE A 512 20.62 25.84 2.19
CA PHE A 512 21.52 26.62 1.37
C PHE A 512 22.97 26.27 1.68
N VAL A 513 23.76 26.03 0.64
CA VAL A 513 25.17 25.68 0.74
C VAL A 513 25.97 26.50 -0.27
N GLU A 514 27.06 27.12 0.20
CA GLU A 514 28.08 27.71 -0.66
C GLU A 514 29.19 26.67 -0.92
N ARG A 515 29.59 26.52 -2.19
CA ARG A 515 30.65 25.59 -2.62
C ARG A 515 31.50 26.23 -3.71
N GLY A 516 32.78 26.46 -3.42
CA GLY A 516 33.62 27.24 -4.32
C GLY A 516 33.02 28.65 -4.48
N ASN A 517 32.80 29.05 -5.73
CA ASN A 517 32.16 30.33 -6.05
C ASN A 517 30.64 30.21 -6.28
N GLY A 518 30.09 29.00 -6.31
CA GLY A 518 28.67 28.77 -6.58
C GLY A 518 27.87 28.33 -5.37
N ILE A 519 26.61 28.04 -5.65
CA ILE A 519 25.55 27.94 -4.63
C ILE A 519 24.67 26.74 -4.93
N VAL A 520 24.33 26.00 -3.87
CA VAL A 520 23.31 24.95 -3.91
C VAL A 520 22.14 25.37 -3.04
N VAL A 521 20.94 25.43 -3.62
CA VAL A 521 19.69 25.63 -2.88
C VAL A 521 18.83 24.40 -3.02
N ALA A 522 18.43 23.84 -1.88
CA ALA A 522 17.63 22.63 -1.82
C ALA A 522 16.26 22.93 -1.21
N PHE A 523 15.20 22.47 -1.86
CA PHE A 523 13.81 22.59 -1.43
C PHE A 523 13.23 21.19 -1.23
N GLY A 524 12.71 20.92 -0.04
CA GLY A 524 12.03 19.67 0.31
C GLY A 524 10.57 19.62 -0.15
N ASP A 525 10.18 20.47 -1.11
CA ASP A 525 8.85 20.53 -1.69
C ASP A 525 8.98 21.10 -3.12
N LEU A 526 8.21 20.57 -4.07
CA LEU A 526 8.10 21.13 -5.43
C LEU A 526 6.75 21.85 -5.62
N THR A 527 5.69 21.37 -4.95
CA THR A 527 4.31 21.85 -5.15
C THR A 527 4.13 23.34 -4.98
N PHE A 528 4.92 24.03 -4.15
CA PHE A 528 4.80 25.49 -3.97
C PHE A 528 5.04 26.29 -5.25
N LEU A 529 5.65 25.71 -6.30
CA LEU A 529 5.84 26.35 -7.60
C LEU A 529 4.59 26.29 -8.49
N THR A 530 3.66 25.38 -8.23
CA THR A 530 2.55 25.05 -9.14
C THR A 530 1.25 25.72 -8.73
N GLU A 531 0.33 25.89 -9.69
CA GLU A 531 -1.00 26.43 -9.38
C GLU A 531 -1.92 25.35 -8.77
N PRO A 532 -2.75 25.68 -7.76
CA PRO A 532 -2.92 27.02 -7.16
C PRO A 532 -1.96 27.34 -6.01
N TYR A 533 -1.08 26.40 -5.64
CA TYR A 533 -0.25 26.43 -4.43
C TYR A 533 0.74 27.60 -4.38
N CYS A 534 1.22 28.06 -5.53
CA CYS A 534 2.11 29.22 -5.61
C CYS A 534 1.46 30.52 -5.11
N TYR A 535 0.12 30.62 -5.06
CA TYR A 535 -0.58 31.81 -4.59
C TYR A 535 -0.99 31.75 -3.11
N VAL A 536 -0.58 30.72 -2.37
CA VAL A 536 -0.89 30.57 -0.95
C VAL A 536 0.18 31.26 -0.11
N GLU A 537 -0.23 32.09 0.85
CA GLU A 537 0.67 32.94 1.66
C GLU A 537 1.70 33.68 0.78
N ASP A 538 2.98 33.73 1.18
CA ASP A 538 4.06 34.38 0.43
C ASP A 538 4.78 33.42 -0.55
N ASN A 539 4.19 32.29 -0.94
CA ASN A 539 4.82 31.34 -1.87
C ASN A 539 5.24 32.01 -3.17
N TYR A 540 4.39 32.87 -3.75
CA TYR A 540 4.71 33.60 -4.98
C TYR A 540 5.85 34.60 -4.77
N ARG A 541 5.94 35.21 -3.58
CA ARG A 541 7.06 36.10 -3.24
C ARG A 541 8.37 35.33 -3.18
N LEU A 542 8.39 34.15 -2.55
CA LEU A 542 9.54 33.25 -2.56
C LEU A 542 9.95 32.85 -3.99
N LEU A 543 8.98 32.55 -4.86
CA LEU A 543 9.22 32.29 -6.28
C LEU A 543 9.87 33.48 -6.98
N LEU A 544 9.36 34.71 -6.78
CA LEU A 544 9.95 35.92 -7.37
C LEU A 544 11.37 36.21 -6.86
N ASN A 545 11.64 35.90 -5.59
CA ASN A 545 12.98 36.01 -5.02
C ASN A 545 13.92 34.98 -5.66
N LEU A 546 13.47 33.73 -5.83
CA LEU A 546 14.22 32.69 -6.52
C LEU A 546 14.53 33.07 -7.98
N VAL A 547 13.55 33.62 -8.70
CA VAL A 547 13.75 34.14 -10.07
C VAL A 547 14.80 35.23 -10.10
N SER A 548 14.75 36.17 -9.15
CA SER A 548 15.73 37.25 -9.05
C SER A 548 17.12 36.70 -8.72
N PHE A 549 17.19 35.70 -7.85
CA PHE A 549 18.42 34.99 -7.51
C PHE A 549 19.05 34.33 -8.73
N ILE A 550 18.28 33.57 -9.51
CA ILE A 550 18.71 32.96 -10.78
C ILE A 550 19.24 34.02 -11.75
N ALA A 551 18.50 35.12 -11.93
CA ALA A 551 18.84 36.16 -12.91
C ALA A 551 20.13 36.92 -12.55
N THR A 552 20.52 36.95 -11.28
CA THR A 552 21.76 37.59 -10.81
C THR A 552 22.99 36.68 -10.86
N THR A 553 22.81 35.38 -11.01
CA THR A 553 23.90 34.42 -11.13
C THR A 553 24.57 34.57 -12.50
N LYS A 554 25.87 34.89 -12.53
CA LYS A 554 26.65 34.93 -13.77
C LYS A 554 27.01 33.52 -14.25
N ALA A 555 27.15 33.33 -15.55
CA ALA A 555 27.60 32.06 -16.11
C ALA A 555 29.02 31.72 -15.61
N ALA A 556 29.28 30.43 -15.39
CA ALA A 556 30.60 29.93 -15.03
C ALA A 556 31.64 30.37 -16.07
N GLY A 557 32.73 31.02 -15.64
CA GLY A 557 33.87 31.38 -16.51
C GLY A 557 33.84 32.76 -17.21
N GLU A 558 32.97 33.70 -16.82
CA GLU A 558 32.95 35.04 -17.43
C GLU A 558 34.21 35.90 -17.19
N GLU A 559 35.04 35.62 -16.16
CA GLU A 559 36.24 36.43 -15.89
C GLU A 559 37.42 36.19 -16.85
N GLU A 560 37.40 35.14 -17.68
CA GLU A 560 38.53 34.81 -18.59
C GLU A 560 38.20 34.78 -20.08
N ARG A 561 37.00 35.17 -20.51
CA ARG A 561 36.70 35.37 -21.94
C ARG A 561 37.10 36.79 -22.39
N LEU A 562 38.41 37.04 -22.41
CA LEU A 562 38.97 38.05 -23.31
C LEU A 562 38.57 37.63 -24.73
N SER A 563 37.63 38.37 -25.32
CA SER A 563 37.19 38.19 -26.69
C SER A 563 38.36 38.41 -27.64
N VAL A 564 39.09 37.34 -27.97
CA VAL A 564 39.97 37.32 -29.14
C VAL A 564 39.06 37.16 -30.34
N GLN A 565 38.60 38.29 -30.89
CA GLN A 565 38.07 38.32 -32.23
C GLN A 565 39.20 37.91 -33.18
N TYR A 566 39.13 36.69 -33.72
CA TYR A 566 39.97 36.32 -34.86
C TYR A 566 39.39 36.96 -36.12
N GLU A 567 39.93 38.11 -36.50
CA GLU A 567 39.71 38.72 -37.81
C GLU A 567 40.49 37.91 -38.86
N VAL A 568 39.88 36.88 -39.44
CA VAL A 568 40.46 36.15 -40.56
C VAL A 568 40.23 36.97 -41.84
N ALA A 569 41.16 37.86 -42.16
CA ALA A 569 41.11 38.65 -43.38
C ALA A 569 41.12 37.77 -44.66
N LYS A 570 40.40 38.19 -45.71
CA LYS A 570 40.39 37.51 -47.02
C LYS A 570 41.84 37.20 -47.46
N PRO A 571 42.19 35.94 -47.75
CA PRO A 571 43.55 35.59 -48.15
C PRO A 571 43.88 36.21 -49.50
N ASN A 572 44.83 37.15 -49.51
CA ASN A 572 45.32 37.82 -50.72
C ASN A 572 46.38 36.96 -51.43
N ILE A 573 45.99 35.76 -51.86
CA ILE A 573 46.82 34.85 -52.67
C ILE A 573 46.05 34.46 -53.94
N PRO A 574 46.70 34.35 -55.11
CA PRO A 574 46.03 33.97 -56.36
C PRO A 574 45.36 32.59 -56.29
N VAL A 575 44.26 32.39 -57.02
CA VAL A 575 43.61 31.08 -57.16
C VAL A 575 44.60 30.03 -57.67
N GLY A 576 44.65 28.87 -57.01
CA GLY A 576 45.57 27.78 -57.31
C GLY A 576 46.96 27.89 -56.65
N THR A 577 47.17 28.85 -55.75
CA THR A 577 48.41 28.98 -54.99
C THR A 577 48.26 28.53 -53.53
N GLU A 578 49.36 28.08 -52.95
CA GLU A 578 49.45 27.68 -51.55
C GLU A 578 50.39 28.59 -50.76
N LYS A 579 50.12 28.75 -49.47
CA LYS A 579 51.02 29.43 -48.54
C LYS A 579 51.07 28.67 -47.21
N ASN A 580 52.28 28.34 -46.79
CA ASN A 580 52.54 27.63 -45.54
C ASN A 580 52.81 28.65 -44.44
N TYR A 581 52.21 28.42 -43.27
CA TYR A 581 52.45 29.19 -42.07
C TYR A 581 52.84 28.25 -40.93
N THR A 582 53.56 28.81 -39.98
CA THR A 582 53.86 28.16 -38.72
C THR A 582 52.95 28.76 -37.65
N GLU A 583 52.22 27.91 -36.93
CA GLU A 583 51.34 28.28 -35.83
C GLU A 583 51.85 27.65 -34.54
N TRP A 584 51.68 28.35 -33.42
CA TRP A 584 52.04 27.84 -32.10
C TRP A 584 50.74 27.54 -31.34
N VAL A 585 50.46 26.25 -31.11
CA VAL A 585 49.30 25.79 -30.32
C VAL A 585 49.84 25.10 -29.08
N ASN A 586 49.41 25.54 -27.89
CA ASN A 586 49.84 24.98 -26.60
C ASN A 586 51.37 24.92 -26.38
N GLY A 587 52.12 25.83 -27.03
CA GLY A 587 53.59 25.91 -26.89
C GLY A 587 54.38 24.97 -27.81
N GLU A 588 53.72 24.22 -28.69
CA GLU A 588 54.33 23.38 -29.72
C GLU A 588 54.23 24.03 -31.11
N GLU A 589 55.28 23.88 -31.93
CA GLU A 589 55.35 24.42 -33.29
C GLU A 589 54.59 23.50 -34.26
N GLY A 590 53.44 23.96 -34.75
CA GLY A 590 52.61 23.31 -35.76
C GLY A 590 52.74 23.96 -37.14
N TRP A 591 52.50 23.19 -38.19
CA TRP A 591 52.36 23.74 -39.54
C TRP A 591 50.88 23.87 -39.91
N LEU A 592 50.55 24.92 -40.65
CA LEU A 592 49.25 25.05 -41.30
C LEU A 592 49.45 25.51 -42.75
N ARG A 593 48.64 25.00 -43.67
CA ARG A 593 48.74 25.31 -45.09
C ARG A 593 47.43 25.90 -45.59
N TRP A 594 47.51 27.09 -46.18
CA TRP A 594 46.39 27.71 -46.88
C TRP A 594 46.48 27.40 -48.35
N PHE A 595 45.37 26.94 -48.92
CA PHE A 595 45.23 26.69 -50.34
C PHE A 595 44.00 27.42 -50.88
N LYS A 596 44.21 28.37 -51.80
CA LYS A 596 43.10 29.10 -52.44
C LYS A 596 42.56 28.26 -53.59
N VAL A 597 41.48 27.52 -53.32
CA VAL A 597 40.85 26.59 -54.28
C VAL A 597 40.16 27.37 -55.42
N SER A 598 39.44 28.44 -55.07
CA SER A 598 38.73 29.31 -56.00
C SER A 598 38.57 30.72 -55.42
N GLU A 599 37.99 31.66 -56.16
CA GLU A 599 37.69 33.02 -55.66
C GLU A 599 36.83 32.97 -54.37
N THR A 600 35.95 31.98 -54.26
CA THR A 600 34.99 31.84 -53.15
C THR A 600 35.35 30.75 -52.14
N GLU A 601 36.39 29.94 -52.38
CA GLU A 601 36.77 28.84 -51.49
C GLU A 601 38.23 28.91 -51.06
N THR A 602 38.49 28.75 -49.77
CA THR A 602 39.84 28.56 -49.22
C THR A 602 39.88 27.35 -48.31
N ARG A 603 40.86 26.48 -48.55
CA ARG A 603 41.10 25.30 -47.73
C ARG A 603 42.27 25.57 -46.80
N ILE A 604 42.09 25.26 -45.51
CA ILE A 604 43.17 25.29 -44.51
C ILE A 604 43.41 23.87 -44.04
N GLU A 605 44.65 23.40 -44.20
CA GLU A 605 45.11 22.09 -43.76
C GLU A 605 45.99 22.24 -42.51
N GLN A 606 45.68 21.41 -41.51
CA GLN A 606 46.44 21.21 -40.28
C GLN A 606 46.73 19.70 -40.15
N PRO A 607 47.66 19.28 -39.26
CA PRO A 607 48.06 17.86 -39.15
C PRO A 607 46.90 16.88 -38.93
N GLU A 608 45.85 17.31 -38.23
CA GLU A 608 44.70 16.46 -37.85
C GLU A 608 43.35 16.92 -38.44
N SER A 609 43.32 18.01 -39.20
CA SER A 609 42.08 18.49 -39.79
C SER A 609 42.27 19.28 -41.08
N THR A 610 41.28 19.19 -41.95
CA THR A 610 41.17 20.05 -43.13
C THR A 610 39.86 20.81 -43.04
N THR A 611 39.93 22.12 -42.92
CA THR A 611 38.75 22.99 -42.85
C THR A 611 38.57 23.74 -44.18
N HIS A 612 37.36 23.74 -44.71
CA HIS A 612 36.99 24.50 -45.91
C HIS A 612 36.24 25.75 -45.51
N TYR A 613 36.63 26.90 -46.07
CA TYR A 613 35.94 28.16 -45.88
C TYR A 613 35.32 28.62 -47.19
N TYR A 614 34.03 28.91 -47.16
CA TYR A 614 33.27 29.45 -48.28
C TYR A 614 32.91 30.91 -48.01
N PHE A 615 33.29 31.78 -48.94
CA PHE A 615 32.88 33.19 -48.93
C PHE A 615 31.56 33.34 -49.67
N ASN A 616 30.56 33.92 -49.01
CA ASN A 616 29.30 34.30 -49.66
C ASN A 616 29.47 35.58 -50.51
N GLU A 617 28.48 35.90 -51.36
CA GLU A 617 28.51 37.08 -52.24
C GLU A 617 28.68 38.41 -51.48
N ASP A 618 28.30 38.48 -50.20
CA ASP A 618 28.47 39.64 -49.32
C ASP A 618 29.83 39.68 -48.60
N GLY A 619 30.69 38.69 -48.83
CA GLY A 619 32.01 38.57 -48.21
C GLY A 619 32.04 37.95 -46.81
N SER A 620 30.89 37.49 -46.29
CA SER A 620 30.82 36.74 -45.02
C SER A 620 31.43 35.34 -45.15
N LEU A 621 32.07 34.86 -44.08
CA LEU A 621 32.81 33.60 -44.03
C LEU A 621 31.93 32.49 -43.43
N LYS A 622 31.80 31.35 -44.11
CA LYS A 622 31.16 30.15 -43.57
C LYS A 622 32.19 29.01 -43.49
N ARG A 623 32.31 28.41 -42.31
CA ARG A 623 33.16 27.23 -42.05
C ARG A 623 32.44 25.95 -42.46
#